data_AF-A0A3M1NVZ3-F1
#
_entry.id   AF-A0A3M1NVZ3-F1
#
_cell.length_a   1.000
_cell.length_b   1.000
_cell.length_c   1.000
_cell.angle_alpha   90.00
_cell.angle_beta   90.00
_cell.angle_gamma   90.00
#
_symmetry.space_group_name_H-M   'P 1'
#
loop_
_entity.id
_entity.type
_entity.pdbx_description
1 polymer ?
#
loop_
_entity_poly.entity_id
_entity_poly.type
_entity_poly.pdbx_seq_one_letter_code
_entity_poly.pdbx_strand_id
1 'polypeptide(L)'
;MQGKPSKNVFTVLFLFLMGALLVFSGCEKEKEVVKTVEVVIHDTVFVQIISVDSIYASPDSIAQGGSITLTAEASSMAGTGPLTFQWFAEAGTLDKPEGDTVTWKAPDDPGVYRITVHVTDGENIGIGSRMIGVGMYVPTSSPYYLGADACQQCHQEKGDEWAMTGHAHAWQTLQESGHAQSYCFPCHSVGYDPTPMSGNSGYDEAPIAKFENVQCENCHGPGSEHVGSGVPDPSKISISFDAELCGSCHNGEHHPYFDEWSSSPHAFDPNAEFPTAIPSCQGCHEGVAASIRLANESAEYPLNVFYGGGAISERPDTSEVGLKPHTCQTCHDPHSDENPGQVRTVADVVLVTANNESPVITEGGVGKLCMQCHHARRAPEPQIADGYAHFGPHANPQADMMAGKSAYHGVAPPNFPWAGPSHLLVQNSCKTCHLNMVEYGGPGVPAITGHTFEPTPEACQNCHGTITDFDDIMALDDFDGDGVVEGVQSEVQGLMDLLATALVDSFLARGVDTTGLGIDGVLGDTTLSTYKEREAGYNWVFILDDKSKGIHNPDYAIQLLQQSYQYFTGQPVPNAAIVREENAVVGNF
;
A
#
# COMPACT_ATOMS: atom_id res chain seq x y z
N MET A 1 19.99 1.53 -72.62
CA MET A 1 20.34 0.22 -73.21
C MET A 1 20.20 -0.82 -72.09
N GLN A 2 19.41 -1.89 -72.27
CA GLN A 2 19.91 -3.27 -72.47
C GLN A 2 20.88 -3.75 -71.36
N GLY A 3 20.62 -4.84 -70.61
CA GLY A 3 19.46 -5.75 -70.65
C GLY A 3 19.42 -6.82 -69.54
N LYS A 4 18.31 -7.57 -69.48
CA LYS A 4 18.00 -8.79 -68.66
C LYS A 4 18.74 -10.05 -69.23
N PRO A 5 18.62 -11.31 -68.69
CA PRO A 5 17.62 -11.86 -67.75
C PRO A 5 18.05 -12.93 -66.69
N SER A 6 17.04 -13.32 -65.86
CA SER A 6 16.69 -14.70 -65.40
C SER A 6 17.28 -15.21 -64.06
N LYS A 7 16.60 -16.05 -63.25
CA LYS A 7 15.33 -16.85 -63.36
C LYS A 7 14.46 -16.63 -62.09
N ASN A 8 13.11 -16.54 -62.11
CA ASN A 8 12.02 -17.50 -62.48
C ASN A 8 11.86 -18.68 -61.50
N VAL A 9 10.68 -19.11 -61.01
CA VAL A 9 9.24 -18.67 -61.06
C VAL A 9 8.64 -18.85 -59.62
N PHE A 10 7.37 -18.63 -59.20
CA PHE A 10 5.97 -18.48 -59.69
C PHE A 10 5.30 -17.30 -58.91
N THR A 11 4.05 -16.78 -58.99
CA THR A 11 2.70 -16.97 -59.60
C THR A 11 1.61 -17.22 -58.51
N VAL A 12 0.75 -16.28 -58.06
CA VAL A 12 -0.28 -15.38 -58.71
C VAL A 12 -1.60 -16.13 -59.01
N LEU A 13 -2.83 -15.65 -58.76
CA LEU A 13 -3.40 -14.52 -57.97
C LEU A 13 -4.96 -14.71 -57.90
N PHE A 14 -5.65 -14.13 -56.90
CA PHE A 14 -7.12 -14.16 -56.72
C PHE A 14 -7.79 -12.82 -57.09
N LEU A 15 -8.99 -12.79 -57.70
CA LEU A 15 -9.98 -11.69 -57.57
C LEU A 15 -11.30 -11.92 -58.37
N PHE A 16 -12.47 -11.88 -57.68
CA PHE A 16 -13.84 -11.39 -58.04
C PHE A 16 -14.48 -11.69 -59.43
N LEU A 17 -15.81 -11.85 -59.60
CA LEU A 17 -16.92 -10.93 -59.23
C LEU A 17 -18.31 -11.62 -59.19
N MET A 18 -19.35 -10.90 -58.75
CA MET A 18 -20.77 -11.30 -58.59
C MET A 18 -21.58 -11.48 -59.91
N GLY A 19 -22.71 -12.19 -59.84
CA GLY A 19 -23.81 -12.11 -60.81
C GLY A 19 -24.86 -13.22 -60.65
N ALA A 20 -26.16 -12.91 -60.77
CA ALA A 20 -27.26 -13.87 -60.59
C ALA A 20 -28.35 -13.73 -61.67
N LEU A 21 -29.06 -14.81 -62.01
CA LEU A 21 -30.52 -14.83 -62.23
C LEU A 21 -31.12 -16.25 -62.35
N LEU A 22 -32.47 -16.31 -62.37
CA LEU A 22 -33.33 -17.50 -62.31
C LEU A 22 -33.61 -18.17 -63.68
N VAL A 23 -33.79 -19.50 -63.71
CA VAL A 23 -34.73 -20.21 -64.62
C VAL A 23 -35.30 -21.46 -63.90
N PHE A 24 -36.60 -21.73 -64.05
CA PHE A 24 -37.28 -22.98 -63.64
C PHE A 24 -37.44 -23.92 -64.86
N SER A 25 -37.38 -25.25 -64.67
CA SER A 25 -38.43 -26.19 -65.12
C SER A 25 -38.19 -27.63 -64.62
N GLY A 26 -39.27 -28.37 -64.40
CA GLY A 26 -39.30 -29.64 -63.67
C GLY A 26 -38.76 -30.89 -64.38
N CYS A 27 -38.70 -31.97 -63.59
CA CYS A 27 -39.25 -33.28 -63.96
C CYS A 27 -39.78 -33.99 -62.68
N GLU A 28 -40.38 -35.17 -62.87
CA GLU A 28 -41.43 -35.74 -62.01
C GLU A 28 -40.96 -36.36 -60.68
N LYS A 29 -41.93 -36.66 -59.79
CA LYS A 29 -41.71 -37.32 -58.50
C LYS A 29 -41.88 -38.84 -58.63
N GLU A 30 -40.83 -39.61 -58.38
CA GLU A 30 -40.99 -40.98 -57.87
C GLU A 30 -41.10 -40.97 -56.34
N LYS A 31 -41.80 -41.96 -55.78
CA LYS A 31 -41.98 -42.10 -54.32
C LYS A 31 -40.96 -43.08 -53.75
N GLU A 32 -39.85 -42.56 -53.23
CA GLU A 32 -38.94 -43.38 -52.45
C GLU A 32 -39.59 -43.75 -51.10
N VAL A 33 -39.77 -45.06 -50.85
CA VAL A 33 -40.34 -45.57 -49.60
C VAL A 33 -39.19 -45.76 -48.60
N VAL A 34 -38.80 -44.65 -47.96
CA VAL A 34 -37.83 -44.68 -46.86
C VAL A 34 -38.41 -45.50 -45.71
N LYS A 35 -37.88 -46.71 -45.50
CA LYS A 35 -38.07 -47.44 -44.25
C LYS A 35 -37.23 -46.78 -43.17
N THR A 36 -37.87 -46.04 -42.26
CA THR A 36 -37.22 -45.63 -41.01
C THR A 36 -36.86 -46.89 -40.23
N VAL A 37 -35.56 -47.19 -40.14
CA VAL A 37 -35.04 -48.14 -39.15
C VAL A 37 -34.81 -47.35 -37.88
N GLU A 38 -35.63 -47.60 -36.87
CA GLU A 38 -35.50 -46.99 -35.56
C GLU A 38 -34.33 -47.62 -34.81
N VAL A 39 -33.13 -47.06 -35.01
CA VAL A 39 -31.91 -47.49 -34.30
C VAL A 39 -31.96 -46.91 -32.90
N VAL A 40 -32.51 -47.66 -31.96
CA VAL A 40 -32.48 -47.34 -30.53
C VAL A 40 -31.06 -47.52 -30.01
N ILE A 41 -30.24 -46.47 -30.14
CA ILE A 41 -28.98 -46.36 -29.40
C ILE A 41 -29.36 -46.37 -27.91
N HIS A 42 -28.88 -47.38 -27.19
CA HIS A 42 -28.97 -47.42 -25.74
C HIS A 42 -27.70 -46.74 -25.22
N ASP A 43 -27.85 -45.60 -24.53
CA ASP A 43 -26.74 -44.96 -23.82
C ASP A 43 -26.22 -45.93 -22.75
N THR A 44 -25.05 -46.49 -23.02
CA THR A 44 -24.39 -47.43 -22.12
C THR A 44 -23.73 -46.63 -21.01
N VAL A 45 -24.51 -46.30 -19.98
CA VAL A 45 -24.01 -45.68 -18.76
C VAL A 45 -23.05 -46.65 -18.07
N PHE A 46 -21.75 -46.38 -18.16
CA PHE A 46 -20.72 -47.06 -17.39
C PHE A 46 -20.85 -46.65 -15.92
N VAL A 47 -21.68 -47.37 -15.16
CA VAL A 47 -21.71 -47.25 -13.69
C VAL A 47 -20.38 -47.79 -13.17
N GLN A 48 -19.50 -46.91 -12.74
CA GLN A 48 -18.20 -47.29 -12.18
C GLN A 48 -18.41 -47.94 -10.81
N ILE A 49 -18.15 -49.25 -10.72
CA ILE A 49 -18.51 -50.06 -9.55
C ILE A 49 -17.60 -49.78 -8.35
N ILE A 50 -16.30 -49.53 -8.60
CA ILE A 50 -15.35 -49.02 -7.60
C ILE A 50 -14.79 -47.69 -8.12
N SER A 51 -15.01 -46.64 -7.36
CA SER A 51 -14.38 -45.34 -7.52
C SER A 51 -13.12 -45.28 -6.65
N VAL A 52 -12.05 -44.65 -7.15
CA VAL A 52 -10.97 -44.13 -6.31
C VAL A 52 -11.25 -42.65 -6.21
N ASP A 53 -11.82 -42.24 -5.07
CA ASP A 53 -12.41 -40.92 -4.89
C ASP A 53 -11.34 -39.85 -4.71
N SER A 54 -10.22 -40.23 -4.08
CA SER A 54 -9.04 -39.40 -3.91
C SER A 54 -7.78 -40.27 -3.71
N ILE A 55 -6.64 -39.70 -4.07
CA ILE A 55 -5.31 -40.17 -3.64
C ILE A 55 -4.66 -38.95 -3.01
N TYR A 56 -4.39 -38.97 -1.71
CA TYR A 56 -3.63 -37.94 -1.00
C TYR A 56 -2.13 -38.24 -1.06
N ALA A 57 -1.33 -37.18 -1.01
CA ALA A 57 0.10 -37.23 -0.81
C ALA A 57 0.48 -36.30 0.35
N SER A 58 1.48 -36.69 1.14
CA SER A 58 2.04 -35.89 2.23
C SER A 58 3.53 -36.24 2.43
N PRO A 59 4.46 -35.36 2.03
CA PRO A 59 4.22 -34.12 1.28
C PRO A 59 3.67 -34.38 -0.13
N ASP A 60 3.03 -33.38 -0.75
CA ASP A 60 2.52 -33.44 -2.13
C ASP A 60 3.62 -33.18 -3.16
N SER A 61 4.56 -32.30 -2.82
CA SER A 61 5.80 -32.09 -3.57
C SER A 61 6.99 -32.73 -2.87
N ILE A 62 8.06 -33.08 -3.58
CA ILE A 62 9.24 -33.67 -2.93
C ILE A 62 10.56 -33.35 -3.65
N ALA A 63 11.63 -33.19 -2.86
CA ALA A 63 12.99 -33.13 -3.37
C ALA A 63 13.47 -34.49 -3.90
N GLN A 64 14.52 -34.48 -4.72
CA GLN A 64 15.20 -35.68 -5.23
C GLN A 64 15.59 -36.62 -4.07
N GLY A 65 15.25 -37.90 -4.21
CA GLY A 65 15.52 -38.92 -3.19
C GLY A 65 14.78 -38.76 -1.86
N GLY A 66 13.81 -37.84 -1.75
CA GLY A 66 12.93 -37.73 -0.58
C GLY A 66 11.84 -38.81 -0.53
N SER A 67 10.98 -38.79 0.50
CA SER A 67 9.90 -39.76 0.68
C SER A 67 8.57 -39.08 0.99
N ILE A 68 7.48 -39.62 0.44
CA ILE A 68 6.10 -39.15 0.64
C ILE A 68 5.21 -40.28 1.15
N THR A 69 4.24 -39.94 2.00
CA THR A 69 3.13 -40.83 2.37
C THR A 69 2.02 -40.66 1.36
N LEU A 70 1.47 -41.77 0.84
CA LEU A 70 0.33 -41.79 -0.07
C LEU A 70 -0.82 -42.54 0.57
N THR A 71 -2.03 -41.99 0.52
CA THR A 71 -3.25 -42.63 1.04
C THR A 71 -4.35 -42.55 -0.02
N ALA A 72 -5.03 -43.66 -0.31
CA ALA A 72 -6.15 -43.68 -1.26
C ALA A 72 -7.49 -43.88 -0.54
N GLU A 73 -8.48 -43.05 -0.86
CA GLU A 73 -9.87 -43.27 -0.49
C GLU A 73 -10.66 -43.80 -1.69
N ALA A 74 -11.59 -44.72 -1.44
CA ALA A 74 -12.31 -45.43 -2.49
C ALA A 74 -13.68 -45.92 -2.02
N SER A 75 -14.67 -45.80 -2.90
CA SER A 75 -16.07 -46.18 -2.66
C SER A 75 -16.49 -47.31 -3.60
N SER A 76 -17.22 -48.30 -3.08
CA SER A 76 -17.89 -49.34 -3.90
C SER A 76 -19.40 -49.12 -3.93
N MET A 77 -19.98 -49.22 -5.12
CA MET A 77 -21.43 -49.15 -5.35
C MET A 77 -22.12 -50.52 -5.30
N ALA A 78 -21.37 -51.63 -5.33
CA ALA A 78 -21.94 -52.98 -5.46
C ALA A 78 -21.58 -53.96 -4.32
N GLY A 79 -20.52 -53.70 -3.55
CA GLY A 79 -19.98 -54.64 -2.56
C GLY A 79 -19.90 -54.07 -1.15
N THR A 80 -20.20 -54.92 -0.15
CA THR A 80 -19.91 -54.67 1.28
C THR A 80 -18.68 -55.46 1.77
N GLY A 81 -17.88 -56.01 0.86
CA GLY A 81 -16.61 -56.65 1.16
C GLY A 81 -15.51 -55.63 1.50
N PRO A 82 -14.43 -56.06 2.17
CA PRO A 82 -13.28 -55.19 2.43
C PRO A 82 -12.57 -54.85 1.12
N LEU A 83 -12.34 -53.56 0.85
CA LEU A 83 -11.53 -53.13 -0.26
C LEU A 83 -10.05 -53.48 -0.03
N THR A 84 -9.37 -53.87 -1.10
CA THR A 84 -7.92 -54.13 -1.10
C THR A 84 -7.25 -53.24 -2.13
N PHE A 85 -6.06 -52.76 -1.78
CA PHE A 85 -5.36 -51.67 -2.49
C PHE A 85 -3.97 -52.16 -2.91
N GLN A 86 -3.61 -51.98 -4.17
CA GLN A 86 -2.30 -52.33 -4.72
C GLN A 86 -1.69 -51.17 -5.51
N TRP A 87 -0.46 -50.80 -5.16
CA TRP A 87 0.22 -49.60 -5.66
C TRP A 87 1.34 -49.89 -6.66
N PHE A 88 1.47 -49.00 -7.64
CA PHE A 88 2.44 -49.05 -8.72
C PHE A 88 3.02 -47.65 -8.96
N ALA A 89 4.33 -47.53 -9.17
CA ALA A 89 4.97 -46.28 -9.55
C ALA A 89 5.84 -46.49 -10.80
N GLU A 90 5.86 -45.50 -11.70
CA GLU A 90 6.68 -45.56 -12.93
C GLU A 90 8.19 -45.51 -12.64
N ALA A 91 8.58 -44.91 -11.52
CA ALA A 91 9.94 -44.91 -10.96
C ALA A 91 9.92 -44.75 -9.44
N GLY A 92 11.09 -44.72 -8.80
CA GLY A 92 11.23 -44.65 -7.35
C GLY A 92 11.02 -46.01 -6.67
N THR A 93 10.75 -46.02 -5.36
CA THR A 93 10.55 -47.24 -4.58
C THR A 93 9.46 -47.07 -3.54
N LEU A 94 8.45 -47.95 -3.57
CA LEU A 94 7.46 -48.09 -2.50
C LEU A 94 8.04 -48.91 -1.33
N ASP A 95 7.67 -48.59 -0.09
CA ASP A 95 8.00 -49.39 1.10
C ASP A 95 7.32 -50.77 1.07
N LYS A 96 6.09 -50.80 0.55
CA LYS A 96 5.25 -51.98 0.35
C LYS A 96 4.29 -51.72 -0.83
N PRO A 97 3.85 -52.76 -1.55
CA PRO A 97 2.90 -52.62 -2.66
C PRO A 97 1.43 -52.62 -2.21
N GLU A 98 1.13 -52.85 -0.93
CA GLU A 98 -0.22 -53.19 -0.44
C GLU A 98 -0.65 -52.34 0.76
N GLY A 99 -1.94 -51.96 0.76
CA GLY A 99 -2.58 -51.18 1.82
C GLY A 99 -3.18 -49.87 1.31
N ASP A 100 -4.16 -49.33 2.04
CA ASP A 100 -4.76 -48.01 1.82
C ASP A 100 -3.73 -46.87 1.86
N THR A 101 -2.74 -46.99 2.75
CA THR A 101 -1.61 -46.06 2.89
C THR A 101 -0.26 -46.75 2.65
N VAL A 102 0.60 -46.15 1.82
CA VAL A 102 1.98 -46.58 1.50
C VAL A 102 2.96 -45.40 1.61
N THR A 103 4.27 -45.67 1.62
CA THR A 103 5.32 -44.65 1.50
C THR A 103 6.08 -44.83 0.18
N TRP A 104 6.15 -43.80 -0.64
CA TRP A 104 6.95 -43.77 -1.87
C TRP A 104 8.21 -42.92 -1.67
N LYS A 105 9.37 -43.50 -1.94
CA LYS A 105 10.63 -42.76 -2.08
C LYS A 105 10.83 -42.36 -3.55
N ALA A 106 11.07 -41.08 -3.77
CA ALA A 106 11.31 -40.47 -5.06
C ALA A 106 12.63 -40.95 -5.71
N PRO A 107 12.72 -40.92 -7.06
CA PRO A 107 13.99 -40.96 -7.79
C PRO A 107 14.95 -39.83 -7.42
N ASP A 108 16.22 -40.00 -7.81
CA ASP A 108 17.22 -38.94 -7.75
C ASP A 108 17.14 -37.99 -8.98
N ASP A 109 16.47 -38.42 -10.07
CA ASP A 109 16.18 -37.58 -11.24
C ASP A 109 14.98 -36.64 -10.97
N PRO A 110 15.00 -35.38 -11.44
CA PRO A 110 13.86 -34.48 -11.36
C PRO A 110 12.86 -34.74 -12.49
N GLY A 111 11.56 -34.63 -12.20
CA GLY A 111 10.51 -34.86 -13.20
C GLY A 111 9.13 -35.08 -12.59
N VAL A 112 8.16 -35.40 -13.45
CA VAL A 112 6.79 -35.76 -13.03
C VAL A 112 6.61 -37.27 -13.16
N TYR A 113 6.27 -37.93 -12.07
CA TYR A 113 6.11 -39.39 -12.01
C TYR A 113 4.67 -39.77 -11.74
N ARG A 114 4.11 -40.72 -12.49
CA ARG A 114 2.79 -41.30 -12.18
C ARG A 114 2.93 -42.34 -11.09
N ILE A 115 2.04 -42.25 -10.11
CA ILE A 115 1.79 -43.30 -9.12
C ILE A 115 0.32 -43.69 -9.23
N THR A 116 0.05 -44.99 -9.30
CA THR A 116 -1.25 -45.57 -9.60
C THR A 116 -1.64 -46.55 -8.49
N VAL A 117 -2.89 -46.49 -8.05
CA VAL A 117 -3.49 -47.48 -7.15
C VAL A 117 -4.59 -48.24 -7.89
N HIS A 118 -4.58 -49.56 -7.77
CA HIS A 118 -5.69 -50.42 -8.13
C HIS A 118 -6.43 -50.81 -6.85
N VAL A 119 -7.75 -50.62 -6.83
CA VAL A 119 -8.61 -50.94 -5.68
C VAL A 119 -9.62 -51.99 -6.10
N THR A 120 -9.72 -53.09 -5.34
CA THR A 120 -10.60 -54.22 -5.68
C THR A 120 -11.34 -54.79 -4.48
N ASP A 121 -12.60 -55.19 -4.72
CA ASP A 121 -13.46 -55.96 -3.81
C ASP A 121 -13.36 -57.48 -4.05
N GLY A 122 -12.55 -57.92 -5.01
CA GLY A 122 -12.38 -59.31 -5.44
C GLY A 122 -13.10 -59.67 -6.75
N GLU A 123 -14.05 -58.85 -7.23
CA GLU A 123 -14.76 -59.05 -8.51
C GLU A 123 -14.56 -57.86 -9.46
N ASN A 124 -14.48 -56.65 -8.92
CA ASN A 124 -14.39 -55.37 -9.65
C ASN A 124 -13.03 -54.70 -9.38
N ILE A 125 -12.59 -53.81 -10.28
CA ILE A 125 -11.37 -53.01 -10.10
C ILE A 125 -11.64 -51.54 -10.42
N GLY A 126 -11.36 -50.66 -9.47
CA GLY A 126 -11.19 -49.22 -9.67
C GLY A 126 -9.70 -48.89 -9.84
N ILE A 127 -9.39 -47.86 -10.63
CA ILE A 127 -8.02 -47.40 -10.87
C ILE A 127 -7.98 -45.89 -10.65
N GLY A 128 -7.05 -45.42 -9.81
CA GLY A 128 -6.71 -44.01 -9.66
C GLY A 128 -5.23 -43.77 -9.90
N SER A 129 -4.86 -42.57 -10.36
CA SER A 129 -3.47 -42.13 -10.46
C SER A 129 -3.30 -40.71 -9.91
N ARG A 130 -2.21 -40.46 -9.16
CA ARG A 130 -1.68 -39.12 -8.87
C ARG A 130 -0.39 -38.91 -9.67
N MET A 131 -0.15 -37.67 -10.11
CA MET A 131 1.13 -37.26 -10.68
C MET A 131 1.90 -36.53 -9.57
N ILE A 132 3.14 -36.94 -9.30
CA ILE A 132 4.00 -36.31 -8.28
C ILE A 132 5.15 -35.56 -8.95
N GLY A 133 5.37 -34.32 -8.55
CA GLY A 133 6.55 -33.54 -8.94
C GLY A 133 7.75 -33.81 -8.04
N VAL A 134 8.85 -34.27 -8.63
CA VAL A 134 10.14 -34.47 -7.95
C VAL A 134 11.10 -33.38 -8.40
N GLY A 135 11.54 -32.53 -7.48
CA GLY A 135 12.39 -31.37 -7.78
C GLY A 135 11.71 -30.31 -8.69
N MET A 136 10.40 -30.40 -8.89
CA MET A 136 9.61 -29.46 -9.68
C MET A 136 8.18 -29.35 -9.15
N TYR A 137 7.56 -28.18 -9.33
CA TYR A 137 6.16 -27.95 -8.98
C TYR A 137 5.21 -28.52 -10.04
N VAL A 138 4.15 -29.19 -9.58
CA VAL A 138 3.06 -29.72 -10.41
C VAL A 138 1.78 -29.42 -9.65
N PRO A 139 0.91 -28.50 -10.13
CA PRO A 139 -0.29 -28.12 -9.39
C PRO A 139 -1.30 -29.27 -9.34
N THR A 140 -1.89 -29.49 -8.18
CA THR A 140 -2.82 -30.60 -7.92
C THR A 140 -4.27 -30.14 -7.75
N SER A 141 -4.51 -28.83 -7.62
CA SER A 141 -5.83 -28.17 -7.68
C SER A 141 -5.77 -26.86 -8.51
N SER A 142 -6.89 -26.13 -8.63
CA SER A 142 -7.00 -24.81 -9.27
C SER A 142 -7.80 -23.87 -8.35
N PRO A 143 -7.45 -22.56 -8.24
CA PRO A 143 -6.30 -21.90 -8.87
C PRO A 143 -4.94 -22.35 -8.28
N TYR A 144 -3.85 -21.99 -8.96
CA TYR A 144 -2.48 -22.39 -8.61
C TYR A 144 -1.43 -21.34 -8.99
N TYR A 145 -0.24 -21.45 -8.41
CA TYR A 145 0.81 -20.42 -8.48
C TYR A 145 1.69 -20.54 -9.74
N LEU A 146 1.89 -19.42 -10.43
CA LEU A 146 2.64 -19.32 -11.68
C LEU A 146 4.08 -18.83 -11.52
N GLY A 147 4.40 -18.07 -10.46
CA GLY A 147 5.69 -17.41 -10.25
C GLY A 147 5.90 -16.16 -11.12
N ALA A 148 6.73 -15.23 -10.67
CA ALA A 148 6.95 -13.92 -11.29
C ALA A 148 7.29 -14.00 -12.80
N ASP A 149 8.14 -14.94 -13.21
CA ASP A 149 8.52 -15.21 -14.61
C ASP A 149 7.31 -15.37 -15.56
N ALA A 150 6.16 -15.82 -15.06
CA ALA A 150 4.93 -15.92 -15.85
C ALA A 150 4.24 -14.55 -16.02
N CYS A 151 4.20 -13.74 -14.95
CA CYS A 151 3.65 -12.39 -14.97
C CYS A 151 4.46 -11.46 -15.88
N GLN A 152 5.79 -11.53 -15.81
CA GLN A 152 6.71 -10.68 -16.59
C GLN A 152 6.57 -10.85 -18.11
N GLN A 153 6.05 -11.98 -18.61
CA GLN A 153 5.81 -12.21 -20.05
C GLN A 153 4.74 -11.29 -20.65
N CYS A 154 3.90 -10.65 -19.82
CA CYS A 154 2.91 -9.65 -20.25
C CYS A 154 3.07 -8.32 -19.51
N HIS A 155 3.52 -8.33 -18.26
CA HIS A 155 3.69 -7.15 -17.41
C HIS A 155 5.18 -6.80 -17.22
N GLN A 156 5.96 -6.82 -18.31
CA GLN A 156 7.42 -6.69 -18.26
C GLN A 156 7.87 -5.46 -17.47
N GLU A 157 7.31 -4.28 -17.74
CA GLU A 157 7.68 -3.00 -17.09
C GLU A 157 7.55 -3.08 -15.55
N LYS A 158 6.42 -3.57 -15.03
CA LYS A 158 6.23 -3.78 -13.58
C LYS A 158 6.99 -4.98 -13.03
N GLY A 159 7.42 -5.89 -13.88
CA GLY A 159 8.36 -6.96 -13.55
C GLY A 159 9.79 -6.45 -13.34
N ASP A 160 10.26 -5.60 -14.26
CA ASP A 160 11.58 -4.98 -14.26
C ASP A 160 11.69 -3.97 -13.09
N GLU A 161 10.62 -3.23 -12.76
CA GLU A 161 10.52 -2.44 -11.52
C GLU A 161 10.57 -3.34 -10.26
N TRP A 162 9.67 -4.33 -10.16
CA TRP A 162 9.55 -5.17 -8.96
C TRP A 162 10.86 -5.90 -8.64
N ALA A 163 11.61 -6.32 -9.66
CA ALA A 163 12.89 -7.01 -9.52
C ALA A 163 13.97 -6.19 -8.78
N MET A 164 13.82 -4.86 -8.66
CA MET A 164 14.71 -4.00 -7.90
C MET A 164 14.32 -3.90 -6.40
N THR A 165 13.07 -4.19 -6.06
CA THR A 165 12.52 -4.00 -4.71
C THR A 165 13.11 -4.92 -3.64
N GLY A 166 12.91 -4.56 -2.37
CA GLY A 166 13.25 -5.44 -1.24
C GLY A 166 12.44 -6.74 -1.23
N HIS A 167 11.21 -6.73 -1.76
CA HIS A 167 10.36 -7.91 -1.90
C HIS A 167 10.99 -8.98 -2.82
N ALA A 168 11.55 -8.57 -3.96
CA ALA A 168 12.23 -9.47 -4.90
C ALA A 168 13.53 -10.09 -4.36
N HIS A 169 14.06 -9.58 -3.24
CA HIS A 169 15.26 -10.06 -2.56
C HIS A 169 14.99 -10.66 -1.17
N ALA A 170 13.71 -10.76 -0.76
CA ALA A 170 13.32 -11.11 0.60
C ALA A 170 13.86 -12.47 1.08
N TRP A 171 14.00 -13.45 0.18
CA TRP A 171 14.56 -14.77 0.52
C TRP A 171 16.06 -14.73 0.74
N GLN A 172 16.80 -13.99 -0.08
CA GLN A 172 18.24 -13.79 0.11
C GLN A 172 18.51 -13.16 1.48
N THR A 173 17.81 -12.07 1.82
CA THR A 173 17.94 -11.39 3.11
C THR A 173 17.61 -12.31 4.30
N LEU A 174 16.57 -13.15 4.17
CA LEU A 174 16.23 -14.15 5.19
C LEU A 174 17.37 -15.17 5.40
N GLN A 175 17.96 -15.67 4.32
CA GLN A 175 19.04 -16.65 4.39
C GLN A 175 20.34 -16.02 4.92
N GLU A 176 20.65 -14.78 4.54
CA GLU A 176 21.81 -14.03 5.03
C GLU A 176 21.70 -13.64 6.51
N SER A 177 20.49 -13.59 7.09
CA SER A 177 20.29 -13.42 8.54
C SER A 177 20.94 -14.53 9.38
N GLY A 178 21.14 -15.72 8.79
CA GLY A 178 21.61 -16.93 9.48
C GLY A 178 20.60 -17.57 10.46
N HIS A 179 19.38 -17.03 10.55
CA HIS A 179 18.36 -17.46 11.53
C HIS A 179 17.11 -18.10 10.89
N ALA A 180 17.03 -18.18 9.57
CA ALA A 180 15.87 -18.67 8.81
C ALA A 180 15.26 -19.99 9.35
N GLN A 181 13.96 -19.95 9.67
CA GLN A 181 13.15 -21.10 10.11
C GLN A 181 11.90 -21.26 9.22
N SER A 182 11.23 -22.42 9.29
CA SER A 182 10.01 -22.67 8.50
C SER A 182 8.86 -21.69 8.78
N TYR A 183 8.78 -21.10 9.99
CA TYR A 183 7.79 -20.06 10.28
C TYR A 183 8.05 -18.73 9.56
N CYS A 184 9.24 -18.53 9.00
CA CYS A 184 9.56 -17.36 8.17
C CYS A 184 9.06 -17.54 6.73
N PHE A 185 8.94 -18.77 6.24
CA PHE A 185 8.69 -19.06 4.83
C PHE A 185 7.35 -18.51 4.29
N PRO A 186 6.22 -18.45 5.05
CA PRO A 186 4.98 -17.80 4.59
C PRO A 186 5.16 -16.34 4.17
N CYS A 187 6.12 -15.62 4.76
CA CYS A 187 6.36 -14.19 4.53
C CYS A 187 7.51 -13.91 3.55
N HIS A 188 8.23 -14.93 3.08
CA HIS A 188 9.43 -14.80 2.23
C HIS A 188 9.40 -15.71 0.99
N SER A 189 8.27 -16.36 0.70
CA SER A 189 8.07 -17.22 -0.47
C SER A 189 6.62 -17.18 -0.96
N VAL A 190 6.37 -17.66 -2.18
CA VAL A 190 5.02 -17.75 -2.77
C VAL A 190 4.33 -19.04 -2.34
N GLY A 191 3.12 -18.94 -1.80
CA GLY A 191 2.21 -20.08 -1.66
C GLY A 191 2.66 -21.18 -0.70
N TYR A 192 3.42 -20.84 0.35
CA TYR A 192 3.83 -21.77 1.40
C TYR A 192 2.79 -21.85 2.52
N ASP A 193 2.19 -23.02 2.75
CA ASP A 193 1.30 -23.32 3.89
C ASP A 193 1.96 -24.33 4.86
N PRO A 194 2.10 -24.03 6.15
CA PRO A 194 2.65 -24.98 7.12
C PRO A 194 1.68 -26.13 7.50
N THR A 195 0.47 -26.18 6.94
CA THR A 195 -0.53 -27.23 7.24
C THR A 195 -0.58 -28.31 6.14
N PRO A 196 -0.11 -29.55 6.41
CA PRO A 196 -0.10 -30.60 5.41
C PRO A 196 -1.51 -30.95 4.91
N MET A 197 -1.61 -31.27 3.62
CA MET A 197 -2.86 -31.67 2.94
C MET A 197 -3.94 -30.58 2.83
N SER A 198 -3.62 -29.28 2.98
CA SER A 198 -4.64 -28.20 2.92
C SER A 198 -5.32 -28.05 1.55
N GLY A 199 -4.70 -28.54 0.47
CA GLY A 199 -5.27 -28.55 -0.89
C GLY A 199 -5.17 -27.20 -1.63
N ASN A 200 -4.43 -26.26 -1.03
CA ASN A 200 -4.09 -24.91 -1.49
C ASN A 200 -3.41 -24.78 -2.87
N SER A 201 -2.96 -25.89 -3.49
CA SER A 201 -2.06 -25.88 -4.66
C SER A 201 -0.72 -25.16 -4.42
N GLY A 202 -0.26 -25.12 -3.16
CA GLY A 202 0.95 -24.42 -2.71
C GLY A 202 2.25 -25.20 -2.93
N TYR A 203 3.33 -24.71 -2.35
CA TYR A 203 4.60 -25.43 -2.20
C TYR A 203 4.98 -25.46 -0.72
N ASP A 204 4.43 -26.41 0.00
CA ASP A 204 4.34 -26.37 1.47
C ASP A 204 5.60 -26.88 2.19
N GLU A 205 6.53 -27.50 1.46
CA GLU A 205 7.39 -28.53 2.07
C GLU A 205 8.91 -28.32 1.88
N ALA A 206 9.35 -27.58 0.85
CA ALA A 206 10.76 -27.23 0.60
C ALA A 206 10.89 -26.15 -0.52
N PRO A 207 10.85 -24.84 -0.22
CA PRO A 207 10.77 -23.78 -1.23
C PRO A 207 11.76 -23.96 -2.40
N ILE A 208 11.20 -24.05 -3.61
CA ILE A 208 11.95 -24.11 -4.87
C ILE A 208 12.28 -22.70 -5.35
N ALA A 209 13.41 -22.52 -6.03
CA ALA A 209 13.89 -21.23 -6.54
C ALA A 209 12.86 -20.42 -7.35
N LYS A 210 11.87 -21.08 -7.98
CA LYS A 210 10.75 -20.45 -8.68
C LYS A 210 9.84 -19.60 -7.76
N PHE A 211 9.71 -19.99 -6.50
CA PHE A 211 8.80 -19.41 -5.51
C PHE A 211 9.54 -18.76 -4.31
N GLU A 212 10.87 -18.66 -4.37
CA GLU A 212 11.64 -17.84 -3.44
C GLU A 212 11.30 -16.34 -3.63
N ASN A 213 11.36 -15.58 -2.53
CA ASN A 213 11.07 -14.14 -2.44
C ASN A 213 9.57 -13.79 -2.40
N VAL A 214 9.25 -12.53 -2.09
CA VAL A 214 7.88 -12.00 -2.11
C VAL A 214 7.59 -11.53 -3.54
N GLN A 215 6.74 -12.27 -4.24
CA GLN A 215 6.45 -12.07 -5.66
C GLN A 215 5.04 -11.51 -5.87
N CYS A 216 4.68 -11.26 -7.13
CA CYS A 216 3.35 -10.77 -7.54
C CYS A 216 2.20 -11.52 -6.85
N GLU A 217 2.27 -12.85 -6.80
CA GLU A 217 1.18 -13.70 -6.32
C GLU A 217 1.01 -13.71 -4.78
N ASN A 218 1.96 -13.17 -4.01
CA ASN A 218 1.75 -12.89 -2.58
C ASN A 218 0.69 -11.79 -2.36
N CYS A 219 0.68 -10.78 -3.24
CA CYS A 219 -0.26 -9.66 -3.18
C CYS A 219 -1.51 -9.87 -4.06
N HIS A 220 -1.32 -10.50 -5.22
CA HIS A 220 -2.35 -10.64 -6.26
C HIS A 220 -3.06 -12.00 -6.25
N GLY A 221 -2.58 -12.97 -5.47
CA GLY A 221 -3.07 -14.34 -5.45
C GLY A 221 -2.61 -15.19 -6.64
N PRO A 222 -2.99 -16.48 -6.68
CA PRO A 222 -2.55 -17.44 -7.70
C PRO A 222 -3.10 -17.11 -9.10
N GLY A 223 -2.19 -16.86 -10.06
CA GLY A 223 -2.51 -16.33 -11.39
C GLY A 223 -2.94 -17.37 -12.45
N SER A 224 -3.09 -18.65 -12.12
CA SER A 224 -3.39 -19.68 -13.12
C SER A 224 -4.67 -19.43 -13.92
N GLU A 225 -5.73 -18.95 -13.26
CA GLU A 225 -7.01 -18.65 -13.92
C GLU A 225 -6.98 -17.33 -14.69
N HIS A 226 -6.11 -16.39 -14.29
CA HIS A 226 -5.86 -15.17 -15.06
C HIS A 226 -5.28 -15.46 -16.45
N VAL A 227 -4.36 -16.42 -16.56
CA VAL A 227 -3.69 -16.76 -17.84
C VAL A 227 -4.44 -17.87 -18.63
N GLY A 228 -5.18 -18.74 -17.94
CA GLY A 228 -5.65 -20.03 -18.47
C GLY A 228 -6.59 -19.99 -19.68
N SER A 229 -7.23 -18.86 -19.98
CA SER A 229 -8.17 -18.70 -21.11
C SER A 229 -7.51 -18.39 -22.47
N GLY A 230 -6.18 -18.17 -22.52
CA GLY A 230 -5.45 -17.85 -23.76
C GLY A 230 -5.65 -16.40 -24.27
N VAL A 231 -6.66 -15.71 -23.75
CA VAL A 231 -6.68 -14.26 -23.55
C VAL A 231 -6.75 -14.06 -22.04
N PRO A 232 -5.87 -13.24 -21.41
CA PRO A 232 -5.91 -13.07 -19.96
C PRO A 232 -7.18 -12.39 -19.46
N ASP A 233 -7.67 -12.79 -18.28
CA ASP A 233 -8.89 -12.26 -17.66
C ASP A 233 -8.56 -11.44 -16.39
N PRO A 234 -8.68 -10.10 -16.41
CA PRO A 234 -8.43 -9.27 -15.24
C PRO A 234 -9.36 -9.52 -14.04
N SER A 235 -10.52 -10.17 -14.23
CA SER A 235 -11.41 -10.56 -13.12
C SER A 235 -10.93 -11.82 -12.37
N LYS A 236 -9.85 -12.44 -12.84
CA LYS A 236 -9.24 -13.66 -12.29
C LYS A 236 -7.90 -13.43 -11.58
N ILE A 237 -7.60 -12.18 -11.23
CA ILE A 237 -6.44 -11.79 -10.42
C ILE A 237 -6.88 -10.75 -9.39
N SER A 238 -6.36 -10.79 -8.16
CA SER A 238 -6.75 -9.85 -7.11
C SER A 238 -6.02 -8.51 -7.27
N ILE A 239 -6.70 -7.40 -6.99
CA ILE A 239 -6.08 -6.10 -6.71
C ILE A 239 -6.78 -5.54 -5.48
N SER A 240 -6.04 -5.39 -4.37
CA SER A 240 -6.56 -4.81 -3.13
C SER A 240 -5.70 -3.66 -2.63
N PHE A 241 -6.38 -2.65 -2.08
CA PHE A 241 -5.82 -1.49 -1.42
C PHE A 241 -5.92 -1.58 0.12
N ASP A 242 -6.38 -2.72 0.65
CA ASP A 242 -6.52 -3.00 2.08
C ASP A 242 -5.13 -3.15 2.73
N ALA A 243 -4.95 -2.59 3.92
CA ALA A 243 -3.67 -2.61 4.62
C ALA A 243 -3.34 -4.02 5.16
N GLU A 244 -4.37 -4.81 5.42
CA GLU A 244 -4.34 -6.23 5.81
C GLU A 244 -3.57 -7.09 4.81
N LEU A 245 -3.51 -6.69 3.53
CA LEU A 245 -2.70 -7.37 2.52
C LEU A 245 -1.21 -7.32 2.88
N CYS A 246 -0.70 -6.13 3.22
CA CYS A 246 0.66 -5.94 3.73
C CYS A 246 0.80 -6.50 5.15
N GLY A 247 -0.22 -6.31 5.98
CA GLY A 247 -0.31 -6.82 7.36
C GLY A 247 -0.31 -8.35 7.48
N SER A 248 -0.48 -9.09 6.38
CA SER A 248 -0.26 -10.55 6.35
C SER A 248 1.18 -10.95 6.75
N CYS A 249 2.16 -10.10 6.42
CA CYS A 249 3.58 -10.31 6.68
C CYS A 249 4.18 -9.23 7.61
N HIS A 250 3.73 -7.99 7.46
CA HIS A 250 4.19 -6.83 8.23
C HIS A 250 3.36 -6.65 9.52
N ASN A 251 3.41 -7.65 10.40
CA ASN A 251 2.85 -7.61 11.75
C ASN A 251 3.82 -8.17 12.81
N GLY A 252 3.43 -8.06 14.08
CA GLY A 252 4.07 -8.78 15.19
C GLY A 252 5.47 -8.28 15.56
N GLU A 253 6.19 -9.04 16.40
CA GLU A 253 7.40 -8.52 17.07
C GLU A 253 8.52 -8.04 16.14
N HIS A 254 8.63 -8.55 14.91
CA HIS A 254 9.74 -8.23 14.00
C HIS A 254 9.41 -7.08 13.04
N HIS A 255 8.14 -6.94 12.64
CA HIS A 255 7.70 -6.02 11.60
C HIS A 255 6.34 -5.38 11.93
N PRO A 256 6.14 -4.69 13.08
CA PRO A 256 4.82 -4.24 13.54
C PRO A 256 4.20 -3.07 12.75
N TYR A 257 4.56 -2.86 11.49
CA TYR A 257 4.07 -1.76 10.64
C TYR A 257 2.54 -1.69 10.58
N PHE A 258 1.86 -2.83 10.39
CA PHE A 258 0.39 -2.87 10.34
C PHE A 258 -0.23 -2.61 11.72
N ASP A 259 0.35 -3.19 12.78
CA ASP A 259 -0.14 -3.01 14.16
C ASP A 259 -0.03 -1.53 14.58
N GLU A 260 1.14 -0.91 14.36
CA GLU A 260 1.39 0.51 14.60
C GLU A 260 0.48 1.39 13.72
N TRP A 261 0.39 1.13 12.40
CA TRP A 261 -0.48 1.85 11.49
C TRP A 261 -1.96 1.79 11.91
N SER A 262 -2.45 0.62 12.33
CA SER A 262 -3.85 0.41 12.73
C SER A 262 -4.25 1.20 13.99
N SER A 263 -3.27 1.60 14.81
CA SER A 263 -3.46 2.49 15.95
C SER A 263 -3.40 3.99 15.59
N SER A 264 -2.89 4.32 14.39
CA SER A 264 -2.64 5.69 13.97
C SER A 264 -3.89 6.40 13.40
N PRO A 265 -3.94 7.74 13.40
CA PRO A 265 -4.97 8.51 12.72
C PRO A 265 -5.07 8.26 11.19
N HIS A 266 -4.10 7.60 10.57
CA HIS A 266 -4.16 7.25 9.15
C HIS A 266 -5.09 6.05 8.86
N ALA A 267 -5.45 5.25 9.87
CA ALA A 267 -6.39 4.12 9.78
C ALA A 267 -7.86 4.51 10.10
N PHE A 268 -8.25 5.75 9.83
CA PHE A 268 -9.60 6.29 10.08
C PHE A 268 -10.72 5.54 9.34
N ASP A 269 -11.98 5.63 9.79
CA ASP A 269 -13.12 5.16 8.98
C ASP A 269 -13.44 6.17 7.86
N PRO A 270 -13.17 5.85 6.59
CA PRO A 270 -13.35 6.78 5.49
C PRO A 270 -14.83 7.01 5.12
N ASN A 271 -15.76 6.32 5.78
CA ASN A 271 -17.20 6.54 5.66
C ASN A 271 -17.75 7.48 6.74
N ALA A 272 -17.01 7.66 7.84
CA ALA A 272 -17.31 8.66 8.87
C ALA A 272 -16.85 10.07 8.46
N GLU A 273 -15.76 10.15 7.70
CA GLU A 273 -15.12 11.42 7.33
C GLU A 273 -15.77 12.11 6.12
N PHE A 274 -16.42 13.25 6.37
CA PHE A 274 -17.08 14.06 5.35
C PHE A 274 -16.18 14.47 4.16
N PRO A 275 -14.89 14.86 4.34
CA PRO A 275 -14.01 15.22 3.21
C PRO A 275 -13.78 14.07 2.23
N THR A 276 -13.80 12.83 2.70
CA THR A 276 -13.51 11.61 1.91
C THR A 276 -14.57 11.35 0.83
N ALA A 277 -15.79 11.89 1.00
CA ALA A 277 -16.86 11.86 0.00
C ALA A 277 -16.79 13.00 -1.04
N ILE A 278 -15.84 13.96 -0.94
CA ILE A 278 -15.79 15.17 -1.76
C ILE A 278 -14.63 15.09 -2.77
N PRO A 279 -14.89 15.13 -4.10
CA PRO A 279 -13.83 15.01 -5.12
C PRO A 279 -12.69 16.03 -5.01
N SER A 280 -12.95 17.27 -4.57
CA SER A 280 -11.92 18.29 -4.35
C SER A 280 -11.04 18.06 -3.10
N CYS A 281 -11.41 17.11 -2.24
CA CYS A 281 -10.72 16.79 -0.99
C CYS A 281 -10.09 15.39 -1.03
N GLN A 282 -10.65 14.46 -1.82
CA GLN A 282 -10.24 13.05 -1.91
C GLN A 282 -8.72 12.84 -2.08
N GLY A 283 -8.01 13.68 -2.84
CA GLY A 283 -6.55 13.58 -3.00
C GLY A 283 -5.72 13.70 -1.71
N CYS A 284 -6.33 14.11 -0.58
CA CYS A 284 -5.68 14.16 0.75
C CYS A 284 -6.50 13.46 1.85
N HIS A 285 -7.61 12.81 1.50
CA HIS A 285 -8.59 12.26 2.45
C HIS A 285 -9.15 10.89 2.03
N GLU A 286 -8.65 10.27 0.97
CA GLU A 286 -9.05 8.95 0.50
C GLU A 286 -7.82 8.23 -0.05
N GLY A 287 -7.56 7.01 0.40
CA GLY A 287 -6.28 6.32 0.19
C GLY A 287 -5.85 6.15 -1.27
N VAL A 288 -6.81 5.85 -2.15
CA VAL A 288 -6.57 5.58 -3.57
C VAL A 288 -6.43 6.89 -4.35
N ALA A 289 -7.30 7.87 -4.09
CA ALA A 289 -7.18 9.19 -4.71
C ALA A 289 -5.91 9.93 -4.25
N ALA A 290 -5.47 9.70 -3.02
CA ALA A 290 -4.18 10.18 -2.51
C ALA A 290 -3.00 9.49 -3.21
N SER A 291 -3.00 8.16 -3.36
CA SER A 291 -1.90 7.46 -4.06
C SER A 291 -1.73 7.95 -5.50
N ILE A 292 -2.83 8.13 -6.22
CA ILE A 292 -2.88 8.68 -7.58
C ILE A 292 -2.31 10.11 -7.65
N ARG A 293 -2.74 11.00 -6.74
CA ARG A 293 -2.20 12.37 -6.69
C ARG A 293 -0.70 12.40 -6.38
N LEU A 294 -0.26 11.56 -5.45
CA LEU A 294 1.12 11.51 -4.97
C LEU A 294 2.08 10.99 -6.04
N ALA A 295 1.66 9.98 -6.81
CA ALA A 295 2.44 9.40 -7.90
C ALA A 295 2.56 10.35 -9.13
N ASN A 296 1.63 11.31 -9.28
CA ASN A 296 1.77 12.50 -10.13
C ASN A 296 1.91 12.22 -11.64
N GLU A 297 1.50 11.03 -12.12
CA GLU A 297 1.61 10.68 -13.53
C GLU A 297 0.44 11.19 -14.42
N SER A 298 0.62 11.02 -15.73
CA SER A 298 -0.39 11.31 -16.74
C SER A 298 -1.60 10.36 -16.67
N ALA A 299 -2.65 10.71 -17.41
CA ALA A 299 -3.86 9.90 -17.57
C ALA A 299 -3.64 8.51 -18.22
N GLU A 300 -2.42 8.14 -18.60
CA GLU A 300 -2.07 6.83 -19.18
C GLU A 300 -1.43 5.87 -18.14
N TYR A 301 -1.17 6.33 -16.91
CA TYR A 301 -0.51 5.52 -15.87
C TYR A 301 -1.44 4.45 -15.26
N PRO A 302 -0.95 3.25 -14.87
CA PRO A 302 -1.78 2.15 -14.39
C PRO A 302 -2.78 2.48 -13.26
N LEU A 303 -2.44 3.30 -12.26
CA LEU A 303 -3.43 3.70 -11.24
C LEU A 303 -4.52 4.64 -11.78
N ASN A 304 -4.17 5.59 -12.69
CA ASN A 304 -5.15 6.43 -13.38
C ASN A 304 -6.04 5.61 -14.33
N VAL A 305 -5.47 4.60 -14.99
CA VAL A 305 -6.19 3.69 -15.91
C VAL A 305 -7.08 2.71 -15.14
N PHE A 306 -6.68 2.29 -13.93
CA PHE A 306 -7.43 1.33 -13.12
C PHE A 306 -8.43 1.96 -12.14
N TYR A 307 -8.26 3.20 -11.70
CA TYR A 307 -9.16 3.86 -10.74
C TYR A 307 -9.75 5.21 -11.24
N GLY A 308 -9.51 5.58 -12.49
CA GLY A 308 -9.85 6.90 -13.02
C GLY A 308 -9.01 8.00 -12.37
N GLY A 309 -9.53 9.23 -12.33
CA GLY A 309 -8.92 10.34 -11.58
C GLY A 309 -9.04 10.21 -10.05
N GLY A 310 -9.09 8.98 -9.52
CA GLY A 310 -9.27 8.64 -8.11
C GLY A 310 -10.72 8.72 -7.60
N ALA A 311 -11.62 9.40 -8.30
CA ALA A 311 -13.03 9.53 -7.92
C ALA A 311 -13.75 8.17 -7.92
N ILE A 312 -14.55 7.88 -6.88
CA ILE A 312 -15.27 6.61 -6.71
C ILE A 312 -16.08 6.22 -7.97
N SER A 313 -16.71 7.21 -8.60
CA SER A 313 -17.55 7.05 -9.80
C SER A 313 -16.80 6.67 -11.08
N GLU A 314 -15.46 6.64 -11.03
CA GLU A 314 -14.58 6.30 -12.16
C GLU A 314 -13.85 4.96 -11.92
N ARG A 315 -14.08 4.29 -10.78
CA ARG A 315 -13.51 2.98 -10.43
C ARG A 315 -14.26 1.82 -11.14
N PRO A 316 -13.58 0.73 -11.51
CA PRO A 316 -14.14 -0.36 -12.29
C PRO A 316 -15.00 -1.34 -11.46
N ASP A 317 -16.08 -1.80 -12.09
CA ASP A 317 -17.10 -2.73 -11.58
C ASP A 317 -16.55 -4.13 -11.18
N THR A 318 -15.32 -4.47 -11.58
CA THR A 318 -14.67 -5.75 -11.24
C THR A 318 -14.19 -5.83 -9.79
N SER A 319 -14.14 -4.70 -9.08
CA SER A 319 -13.83 -4.63 -7.66
C SER A 319 -14.47 -3.37 -7.07
N GLU A 320 -15.51 -3.51 -6.25
CA GLU A 320 -16.11 -2.39 -5.50
C GLU A 320 -15.15 -1.89 -4.41
N VAL A 321 -14.06 -1.23 -4.83
CA VAL A 321 -13.10 -0.54 -3.95
C VAL A 321 -13.77 0.76 -3.47
N GLY A 322 -14.67 0.59 -2.50
CA GLY A 322 -15.23 1.66 -1.69
C GLY A 322 -14.13 2.47 -1.01
N LEU A 323 -14.54 3.57 -0.38
CA LEU A 323 -13.65 4.55 0.24
C LEU A 323 -12.61 3.88 1.16
N LYS A 324 -11.33 4.27 1.04
CA LYS A 324 -10.22 3.74 1.84
C LYS A 324 -9.57 4.78 2.75
N PRO A 325 -9.09 4.38 3.94
CA PRO A 325 -8.13 5.18 4.72
C PRO A 325 -6.80 5.33 3.99
N HIS A 326 -5.84 6.07 4.57
CA HIS A 326 -4.48 6.13 4.07
C HIS A 326 -3.72 4.84 4.44
N THR A 327 -3.89 3.77 3.65
CA THR A 327 -3.23 2.46 3.87
C THR A 327 -1.77 2.48 3.43
N CYS A 328 -1.05 1.37 3.63
CA CYS A 328 0.33 1.19 3.20
C CYS A 328 0.55 1.59 1.73
N GLN A 329 -0.40 1.22 0.86
CA GLN A 329 -0.42 1.49 -0.58
C GLN A 329 -0.61 2.99 -0.92
N THR A 330 -1.07 3.83 0.01
CA THR A 330 -1.10 5.29 -0.14
C THR A 330 0.30 5.90 -0.09
N CYS A 331 1.16 5.40 0.80
CA CYS A 331 2.50 5.94 1.00
C CYS A 331 3.57 5.24 0.14
N HIS A 332 3.41 3.94 -0.10
CA HIS A 332 4.39 3.10 -0.79
C HIS A 332 3.88 2.60 -2.15
N ASP A 333 4.79 2.42 -3.10
CA ASP A 333 4.56 1.61 -4.29
C ASP A 333 5.10 0.18 -4.09
N PRO A 334 4.26 -0.86 -4.16
CA PRO A 334 4.72 -2.24 -3.99
C PRO A 334 5.60 -2.75 -5.14
N HIS A 335 5.64 -2.06 -6.29
CA HIS A 335 6.40 -2.46 -7.48
C HIS A 335 7.71 -1.70 -7.68
N SER A 336 7.86 -0.47 -7.19
CA SER A 336 9.03 0.39 -7.53
C SER A 336 9.89 0.75 -6.31
N ASP A 337 11.21 0.75 -6.49
CA ASP A 337 12.23 1.23 -5.54
C ASP A 337 12.81 2.61 -5.89
N GLU A 338 12.28 3.29 -6.91
CA GLU A 338 12.80 4.57 -7.45
C GLU A 338 13.06 5.62 -6.36
N ASN A 339 12.22 5.65 -5.32
CA ASN A 339 12.41 6.48 -4.14
C ASN A 339 12.81 5.63 -2.91
N PRO A 340 13.70 6.11 -2.03
CA PRO A 340 14.14 5.36 -0.85
C PRO A 340 12.98 4.90 0.05
N GLY A 341 12.94 3.61 0.36
CA GLY A 341 11.83 3.00 1.13
C GLY A 341 10.56 2.78 0.30
N GLN A 342 10.67 2.76 -1.04
CA GLN A 342 9.55 2.56 -1.97
C GLN A 342 8.44 3.62 -1.83
N VAL A 343 8.75 4.84 -1.36
CA VAL A 343 7.74 5.90 -1.19
C VAL A 343 7.24 6.42 -2.54
N ARG A 344 5.97 6.81 -2.64
CA ARG A 344 5.38 7.25 -3.93
C ARG A 344 6.02 8.50 -4.52
N THR A 345 6.57 9.40 -3.71
CA THR A 345 7.14 10.66 -4.22
C THR A 345 8.14 11.31 -3.27
N VAL A 346 9.18 11.88 -3.87
CA VAL A 346 10.07 12.90 -3.26
C VAL A 346 10.07 14.19 -4.07
N ALA A 347 8.98 14.46 -4.80
CA ALA A 347 8.79 15.70 -5.56
C ALA A 347 8.71 16.92 -4.63
N ASP A 348 9.03 18.09 -5.20
CA ASP A 348 8.98 19.37 -4.49
C ASP A 348 7.54 19.74 -4.08
N VAL A 349 7.40 20.44 -2.95
CA VAL A 349 6.09 20.76 -2.37
C VAL A 349 5.77 22.23 -2.60
N VAL A 350 4.73 22.49 -3.38
CA VAL A 350 4.26 23.85 -3.69
C VAL A 350 3.34 24.34 -2.59
N LEU A 351 3.75 25.37 -1.84
CA LEU A 351 2.94 25.97 -0.79
C LEU A 351 1.93 26.98 -1.36
N VAL A 352 1.00 27.45 -0.53
CA VAL A 352 0.05 28.50 -0.94
C VAL A 352 0.76 29.82 -1.23
N THR A 353 0.27 30.55 -2.23
CA THR A 353 0.71 31.93 -2.48
C THR A 353 0.24 32.83 -1.33
N ALA A 354 1.19 33.34 -0.54
CA ALA A 354 0.98 34.13 0.66
C ALA A 354 2.10 35.17 0.82
N ASN A 355 1.80 36.33 1.42
CA ASN A 355 2.71 37.47 1.57
C ASN A 355 3.27 38.03 0.23
N ASN A 356 2.62 37.72 -0.90
CA ASN A 356 3.07 37.90 -2.29
C ASN A 356 4.22 36.98 -2.74
N GLU A 357 4.56 35.95 -1.97
CA GLU A 357 5.46 34.86 -2.38
C GLU A 357 4.65 33.62 -2.79
N SER A 358 5.23 32.76 -3.64
CA SER A 358 4.72 31.41 -3.95
C SER A 358 5.82 30.40 -3.62
N PRO A 359 5.95 29.97 -2.35
CA PRO A 359 7.11 29.18 -1.92
C PRO A 359 7.04 27.74 -2.44
N VAL A 360 8.22 27.13 -2.62
CA VAL A 360 8.38 25.72 -2.98
C VAL A 360 9.44 25.11 -2.07
N ILE A 361 9.12 24.00 -1.40
CA ILE A 361 10.08 23.22 -0.60
C ILE A 361 10.77 22.20 -1.51
N THR A 362 12.09 22.23 -1.53
CA THR A 362 12.93 21.28 -2.28
C THR A 362 13.66 20.29 -1.36
N GLU A 363 13.81 20.69 -0.11
CA GLU A 363 14.54 20.06 1.00
C GLU A 363 13.73 18.95 1.70
N GLY A 364 14.30 18.29 2.72
CA GLY A 364 13.57 17.35 3.57
C GLY A 364 13.44 15.90 3.08
N GLY A 365 13.99 15.56 1.90
CA GLY A 365 14.11 14.16 1.44
C GLY A 365 12.76 13.43 1.34
N VAL A 366 12.68 12.19 1.85
CA VAL A 366 11.41 11.42 1.86
C VAL A 366 10.33 12.04 2.77
N GLY A 367 10.69 12.97 3.66
CA GLY A 367 9.72 13.77 4.42
C GLY A 367 8.81 14.62 3.53
N LYS A 368 9.19 14.91 2.27
CA LYS A 368 8.32 15.59 1.31
C LYS A 368 7.03 14.81 1.01
N LEU A 369 7.03 13.47 1.12
CA LEU A 369 5.79 12.66 1.03
C LEU A 369 4.74 13.14 2.05
N CYS A 370 5.14 13.32 3.32
CA CYS A 370 4.27 13.79 4.39
C CYS A 370 3.77 15.21 4.07
N MET A 371 4.67 16.09 3.62
CA MET A 371 4.38 17.48 3.28
C MET A 371 3.38 17.62 2.13
N GLN A 372 3.34 16.70 1.15
CA GLN A 372 2.31 16.70 0.09
C GLN A 372 0.88 16.59 0.65
N CYS A 373 0.69 16.06 1.87
CA CYS A 373 -0.57 16.14 2.61
C CYS A 373 -0.56 17.28 3.63
N HIS A 374 0.48 17.40 4.45
CA HIS A 374 0.58 18.34 5.57
C HIS A 374 1.19 19.69 5.18
N HIS A 375 0.44 20.47 4.38
CA HIS A 375 0.74 21.86 4.08
C HIS A 375 -0.54 22.71 4.04
N ALA A 376 -0.45 24.02 4.27
CA ALA A 376 -1.58 24.93 4.23
C ALA A 376 -2.29 24.87 2.87
N ARG A 377 -3.63 24.77 2.87
CA ARG A 377 -4.47 24.77 1.66
C ARG A 377 -5.15 26.11 1.38
N ARG A 378 -5.06 27.08 2.30
CA ARG A 378 -5.61 28.42 2.14
C ARG A 378 -4.61 29.48 2.61
N ALA A 379 -4.43 30.51 1.81
CA ALA A 379 -3.63 31.69 2.15
C ALA A 379 -4.31 32.56 3.24
N PRO A 380 -3.55 33.39 3.98
CA PRO A 380 -4.10 34.29 4.99
C PRO A 380 -4.97 35.42 4.42
N GLU A 381 -4.55 36.07 3.33
CA GLU A 381 -5.11 37.35 2.89
C GLU A 381 -6.61 37.31 2.56
N PRO A 382 -7.15 36.30 1.84
CA PRO A 382 -8.59 36.21 1.58
C PRO A 382 -9.40 36.02 2.87
N GLN A 383 -8.85 35.28 3.84
CA GLN A 383 -9.53 34.97 5.10
C GLN A 383 -9.52 36.17 6.04
N ILE A 384 -8.43 36.94 6.08
CA ILE A 384 -8.34 38.21 6.80
C ILE A 384 -9.25 39.27 6.17
N ALA A 385 -9.35 39.31 4.84
CA ALA A 385 -10.26 40.20 4.14
C ALA A 385 -11.74 39.88 4.40
N ASP A 386 -12.19 38.70 3.97
CA ASP A 386 -13.61 38.38 3.79
C ASP A 386 -14.20 37.49 4.90
N GLY A 387 -13.34 36.94 5.77
CA GLY A 387 -13.71 35.91 6.75
C GLY A 387 -13.87 34.53 6.13
N TYR A 388 -13.93 33.49 6.97
CA TYR A 388 -14.26 32.13 6.53
C TYR A 388 -14.77 31.28 7.70
N ALA A 389 -15.80 30.45 7.48
CA ALA A 389 -16.45 29.66 8.54
C ALA A 389 -15.56 28.58 9.19
N HIS A 390 -14.41 28.28 8.59
CA HIS A 390 -13.35 27.44 9.15
C HIS A 390 -12.01 28.19 9.06
N PHE A 391 -11.93 29.40 9.63
CA PHE A 391 -10.80 30.32 9.50
C PHE A 391 -9.46 29.66 9.85
N GLY A 392 -8.45 29.81 8.99
CA GLY A 392 -7.09 29.27 9.24
C GLY A 392 -6.45 28.61 8.00
N PRO A 393 -5.24 28.03 8.11
CA PRO A 393 -4.52 27.43 6.97
C PRO A 393 -5.16 26.16 6.38
N HIS A 394 -6.14 25.55 7.07
CA HIS A 394 -6.84 24.28 6.76
C HIS A 394 -6.33 23.07 7.59
N ALA A 395 -6.10 23.25 8.89
CA ALA A 395 -5.84 22.19 9.88
C ALA A 395 -4.49 21.44 9.78
N ASN A 396 -3.63 21.77 8.81
CA ASN A 396 -2.35 21.06 8.59
C ASN A 396 -1.18 21.88 7.95
N PRO A 397 -0.76 23.04 8.50
CA PRO A 397 0.32 23.88 7.98
C PRO A 397 1.75 23.38 8.29
N GLN A 398 1.96 22.10 8.63
CA GLN A 398 3.23 21.64 9.20
C GLN A 398 4.44 21.90 8.27
N ALA A 399 4.31 21.65 6.96
CA ALA A 399 5.37 21.96 5.99
C ALA A 399 5.69 23.46 5.94
N ASP A 400 4.67 24.33 6.01
CA ASP A 400 4.80 25.78 5.97
C ASP A 400 5.48 26.33 7.24
N MET A 401 5.14 25.77 8.42
CA MET A 401 5.83 26.07 9.68
C MET A 401 7.32 25.70 9.60
N MET A 402 7.59 24.44 9.21
CA MET A 402 8.93 23.89 9.00
C MET A 402 9.77 24.73 8.01
N ALA A 403 9.13 25.38 7.02
CA ALA A 403 9.75 26.20 6.00
C ALA A 403 9.85 27.71 6.32
N GLY A 404 9.23 28.20 7.40
CA GLY A 404 9.17 29.64 7.70
C GLY A 404 8.22 30.43 6.78
N LYS A 405 7.12 29.83 6.33
CA LYS A 405 6.22 30.36 5.28
C LYS A 405 4.73 30.33 5.65
N SER A 406 3.90 30.84 4.74
CA SER A 406 2.41 30.85 4.69
C SER A 406 1.60 31.39 5.88
N ALA A 407 2.22 31.67 7.02
CA ALA A 407 1.66 32.53 8.06
C ALA A 407 1.54 33.98 7.56
N TYR A 408 0.76 34.81 8.24
CA TYR A 408 0.55 36.20 7.86
C TYR A 408 1.67 37.11 8.38
N HIS A 409 2.58 37.51 7.49
CA HIS A 409 3.74 38.34 7.84
C HIS A 409 3.43 39.83 7.98
N GLY A 410 2.22 40.28 7.62
CA GLY A 410 1.80 41.68 7.69
C GLY A 410 1.72 42.28 9.11
N VAL A 411 1.79 41.44 10.15
CA VAL A 411 1.95 41.88 11.55
C VAL A 411 3.31 42.55 11.82
N ALA A 412 4.34 42.24 11.03
CA ALA A 412 5.70 42.74 11.24
C ALA A 412 6.06 43.90 10.29
N PRO A 413 7.11 44.70 10.60
CA PRO A 413 7.62 45.70 9.68
C PRO A 413 8.09 45.09 8.34
N PRO A 414 8.01 45.83 7.21
CA PRO A 414 8.51 45.33 5.93
C PRO A 414 9.99 44.92 5.98
N ASN A 415 10.30 43.73 5.45
CA ASN A 415 11.62 43.07 5.52
C ASN A 415 12.04 42.63 6.95
N PHE A 416 11.08 42.23 7.81
CA PHE A 416 11.38 41.67 9.13
C PHE A 416 12.20 40.36 9.07
N PRO A 417 13.16 40.19 10.01
CA PRO A 417 13.86 39.00 10.51
C PRO A 417 13.33 37.56 10.45
N TRP A 418 12.32 37.20 9.64
CA TRP A 418 11.65 35.89 9.71
C TRP A 418 12.64 34.73 9.66
N ALA A 419 12.68 33.94 10.74
CA ALA A 419 13.60 32.84 10.90
C ALA A 419 13.41 31.77 9.83
N GLY A 420 14.51 31.19 9.38
CA GLY A 420 14.55 30.21 8.31
C GLY A 420 14.11 28.81 8.74
N PRO A 421 14.25 27.83 7.84
CA PRO A 421 13.90 26.45 8.12
C PRO A 421 14.82 25.80 9.16
N SER A 422 14.30 25.51 10.35
CA SER A 422 15.01 24.76 11.40
C SER A 422 14.99 23.25 11.12
N HIS A 423 13.97 22.52 11.56
CA HIS A 423 13.96 21.05 11.44
C HIS A 423 13.70 20.51 10.02
N LEU A 424 13.32 21.35 9.06
CA LEU A 424 13.24 20.97 7.64
C LEU A 424 14.59 20.55 7.06
N LEU A 425 15.70 21.07 7.61
CA LEU A 425 17.06 20.75 7.16
C LEU A 425 17.64 19.48 7.82
N VAL A 426 16.93 18.87 8.77
CA VAL A 426 17.26 17.54 9.29
C VAL A 426 17.10 16.52 8.15
N GLN A 427 18.02 15.55 8.05
CA GLN A 427 17.95 14.52 7.01
C GLN A 427 16.60 13.81 7.06
N ASN A 428 15.90 13.76 5.92
CA ASN A 428 14.53 13.21 5.78
C ASN A 428 13.41 13.93 6.58
N SER A 429 13.70 15.07 7.22
CA SER A 429 12.74 15.96 7.89
C SER A 429 11.72 15.18 8.74
N CYS A 430 10.43 15.24 8.42
CA CYS A 430 9.32 14.58 9.11
C CYS A 430 9.61 13.11 9.50
N LYS A 431 10.27 12.33 8.63
CA LYS A 431 10.59 10.92 8.90
C LYS A 431 11.43 10.77 10.18
N THR A 432 12.39 11.65 10.42
CA THR A 432 13.40 11.44 11.47
C THR A 432 12.81 11.62 12.88
N CYS A 433 11.77 12.45 13.04
CA CYS A 433 11.04 12.57 14.30
C CYS A 433 9.85 11.61 14.39
N HIS A 434 9.02 11.51 13.34
CA HIS A 434 7.75 10.78 13.37
C HIS A 434 7.83 9.30 12.97
N LEU A 435 8.91 8.87 12.32
CA LEU A 435 9.18 7.49 11.92
C LEU A 435 10.55 7.06 12.46
N ASN A 436 10.74 7.28 13.77
CA ASN A 436 11.88 6.77 14.53
C ASN A 436 11.76 5.25 14.65
N MET A 437 12.85 4.52 14.40
CA MET A 437 12.85 3.05 14.28
C MET A 437 13.83 2.43 15.26
N VAL A 438 13.45 1.31 15.86
CA VAL A 438 14.29 0.51 16.77
C VAL A 438 14.29 -0.94 16.29
N GLU A 439 15.47 -1.52 16.13
CA GLU A 439 15.63 -2.92 15.72
C GLU A 439 15.08 -3.88 16.78
N TYR A 440 14.66 -5.08 16.35
CA TYR A 440 14.12 -6.11 17.23
C TYR A 440 15.12 -6.53 18.32
N GLY A 441 14.74 -6.36 19.59
CA GLY A 441 15.60 -6.63 20.75
C GLY A 441 15.64 -8.09 21.21
N GLY A 442 14.84 -8.96 20.58
CA GLY A 442 14.64 -10.36 20.99
C GLY A 442 13.28 -10.60 21.65
N PRO A 443 12.99 -11.84 22.09
CA PRO A 443 11.64 -12.23 22.53
C PRO A 443 11.06 -11.36 23.64
N GLY A 444 9.88 -10.77 23.39
CA GLY A 444 9.24 -9.81 24.30
C GLY A 444 9.80 -8.38 24.24
N VAL A 445 10.72 -8.09 23.32
CA VAL A 445 11.23 -6.75 23.01
C VAL A 445 11.04 -6.51 21.50
N PRO A 446 9.81 -6.18 21.06
CA PRO A 446 9.50 -5.97 19.65
C PRO A 446 10.32 -4.84 19.04
N ALA A 447 10.46 -4.87 17.72
CA ALA A 447 10.92 -3.71 16.95
C ALA A 447 9.94 -2.54 17.09
N ILE A 448 10.39 -1.34 16.72
CA ILE A 448 9.55 -0.16 16.53
C ILE A 448 9.77 0.32 15.10
N THR A 449 8.70 0.53 14.33
CA THR A 449 8.78 1.05 12.96
C THR A 449 8.35 2.51 12.83
N GLY A 450 7.79 3.07 13.90
CA GLY A 450 7.31 4.45 14.00
C GLY A 450 5.99 4.71 13.29
N HIS A 451 5.30 3.70 12.74
CA HIS A 451 4.10 3.86 11.92
C HIS A 451 2.82 4.20 12.73
N THR A 452 2.96 4.54 14.01
CA THR A 452 2.00 5.35 14.77
C THR A 452 1.99 6.81 14.28
N PHE A 453 3.09 7.25 13.66
CA PHE A 453 3.42 8.63 13.26
C PHE A 453 3.56 9.61 14.45
N GLU A 454 3.62 9.10 15.68
CA GLU A 454 3.83 9.90 16.89
C GLU A 454 5.34 10.04 17.18
N PRO A 455 5.86 11.26 17.36
CA PRO A 455 7.27 11.47 17.70
C PRO A 455 7.52 11.16 19.17
N THR A 456 8.71 10.64 19.50
CA THR A 456 9.11 10.33 20.89
C THR A 456 10.39 11.09 21.27
N PRO A 457 10.66 11.32 22.57
CA PRO A 457 11.90 11.98 23.01
C PRO A 457 13.17 11.27 22.54
N GLU A 458 13.14 9.94 22.38
CA GLU A 458 14.25 9.14 21.84
C GLU A 458 14.66 9.56 20.42
N ALA A 459 13.71 10.01 19.58
CA ALA A 459 14.00 10.46 18.22
C ALA A 459 14.95 11.67 18.21
N CYS A 460 14.79 12.57 19.20
CA CYS A 460 15.61 13.77 19.36
C CYS A 460 17.00 13.48 19.95
N GLN A 461 17.21 12.34 20.63
CA GLN A 461 18.45 12.09 21.40
C GLN A 461 19.72 12.08 20.53
N ASN A 462 19.60 11.74 19.24
CA ASN A 462 20.70 11.77 18.28
C ASN A 462 21.30 13.18 18.06
N CYS A 463 20.54 14.24 18.36
CA CYS A 463 20.98 15.63 18.20
C CYS A 463 20.98 16.42 19.52
N HIS A 464 20.03 16.15 20.42
CA HIS A 464 19.85 16.89 21.68
C HIS A 464 20.49 16.21 22.91
N GLY A 465 21.06 15.00 22.74
CA GLY A 465 21.61 14.22 23.85
C GLY A 465 20.52 13.54 24.68
N THR A 466 20.83 13.14 25.91
CA THR A 466 19.87 12.38 26.75
C THR A 466 18.74 13.27 27.26
N ILE A 467 17.58 13.18 26.61
CA ILE A 467 16.30 13.72 27.06
C ILE A 467 15.31 12.60 27.37
N THR A 468 14.32 12.90 28.21
CA THR A 468 13.23 12.00 28.64
C THR A 468 11.84 12.60 28.44
N ASP A 469 11.75 13.92 28.31
CA ASP A 469 10.57 14.69 27.93
C ASP A 469 10.94 15.65 26.77
N PHE A 470 9.95 16.24 26.09
CA PHE A 470 10.21 17.31 25.12
C PHE A 470 10.61 18.61 25.81
N ASP A 471 10.09 18.89 27.01
CA ASP A 471 10.44 20.09 27.78
C ASP A 471 11.83 20.01 28.46
N ASP A 472 12.53 18.85 28.39
CA ASP A 472 13.98 18.79 28.68
C ASP A 472 14.79 19.62 27.66
N ILE A 473 14.22 19.92 26.47
CA ILE A 473 14.78 20.86 25.50
C ILE A 473 14.40 22.29 25.89
N MET A 474 15.14 22.83 26.86
CA MET A 474 15.02 24.22 27.31
C MET A 474 15.12 25.22 26.15
N ALA A 475 14.32 26.28 26.22
CA ALA A 475 14.45 27.44 25.35
C ALA A 475 15.72 28.27 25.66
N LEU A 476 16.04 29.21 24.76
CA LEU A 476 17.26 30.03 24.87
C LEU A 476 17.15 31.18 25.88
N ASP A 477 15.94 31.68 26.14
CA ASP A 477 15.63 32.81 27.03
C ASP A 477 14.12 32.80 27.37
N ASP A 478 13.70 33.65 28.30
CA ASP A 478 12.29 33.88 28.70
C ASP A 478 11.55 34.59 27.56
N PHE A 479 10.73 33.89 26.77
CA PHE A 479 10.11 34.41 25.54
C PHE A 479 8.64 34.81 25.69
N ASP A 480 7.92 34.32 26.71
CA ASP A 480 6.55 34.74 27.01
C ASP A 480 6.46 35.87 28.06
N GLY A 481 7.49 36.04 28.90
CA GLY A 481 7.60 37.12 29.88
C GLY A 481 7.12 36.82 31.30
N ASP A 482 6.85 35.55 31.64
CA ASP A 482 6.43 35.13 32.99
C ASP A 482 7.55 35.28 34.05
N GLY A 483 8.82 35.21 33.66
CA GLY A 483 10.00 35.31 34.53
C GLY A 483 10.74 33.99 34.78
N VAL A 484 10.35 32.90 34.13
CA VAL A 484 11.03 31.60 34.06
C VAL A 484 11.59 31.41 32.64
N VAL A 485 12.56 30.49 32.49
CA VAL A 485 12.94 29.95 31.16
C VAL A 485 12.52 28.49 31.18
N GLU A 486 11.62 28.09 30.29
CA GLU A 486 11.01 26.76 30.25
C GLU A 486 11.43 25.96 28.99
N GLY A 487 10.80 24.81 28.76
CA GLY A 487 10.90 24.09 27.50
C GLY A 487 10.26 24.86 26.34
N VAL A 488 10.74 24.65 25.13
CA VAL A 488 10.25 25.37 23.93
C VAL A 488 8.73 25.26 23.76
N GLN A 489 8.12 24.13 24.14
CA GLN A 489 6.68 23.94 24.04
C GLN A 489 5.87 24.78 25.03
N SER A 490 6.41 25.06 26.22
CA SER A 490 5.78 25.95 27.21
C SER A 490 5.89 27.41 26.82
N GLU A 491 7.07 27.89 26.42
CA GLU A 491 7.28 29.27 25.94
C GLU A 491 6.31 29.64 24.80
N VAL A 492 6.15 28.74 23.83
CA VAL A 492 5.22 28.92 22.70
C VAL A 492 3.76 28.83 23.16
N GLN A 493 3.43 27.98 24.15
CA GLN A 493 2.08 27.93 24.72
C GLN A 493 1.74 29.21 25.50
N GLY A 494 2.65 29.74 26.31
CA GLY A 494 2.46 31.00 27.04
C GLY A 494 2.25 32.19 26.09
N LEU A 495 3.06 32.26 25.03
CA LEU A 495 2.88 33.23 23.94
C LEU A 495 1.54 33.07 23.21
N MET A 496 1.06 31.83 22.99
CA MET A 496 -0.28 31.57 22.43
C MET A 496 -1.38 32.01 23.39
N ASP A 497 -1.24 31.78 24.69
CA ASP A 497 -2.25 32.10 25.71
C ASP A 497 -2.33 33.62 25.96
N LEU A 498 -1.21 34.33 25.89
CA LEU A 498 -1.14 35.80 25.93
C LEU A 498 -1.84 36.43 24.72
N LEU A 499 -1.62 35.90 23.51
CA LEU A 499 -2.29 36.38 22.30
C LEU A 499 -3.78 36.02 22.29
N ALA A 500 -4.15 34.80 22.73
CA ALA A 500 -5.54 34.39 22.92
C ALA A 500 -6.27 35.30 23.91
N THR A 501 -5.66 35.59 25.06
CA THR A 501 -6.21 36.49 26.09
C THR A 501 -6.43 37.89 25.52
N ALA A 502 -5.46 38.46 24.80
CA ALA A 502 -5.60 39.77 24.18
C ALA A 502 -6.74 39.82 23.15
N LEU A 503 -6.91 38.78 22.32
CA LEU A 503 -8.01 38.65 21.37
C LEU A 503 -9.36 38.55 22.08
N VAL A 504 -9.48 37.67 23.08
CA VAL A 504 -10.71 37.47 23.88
C VAL A 504 -11.12 38.74 24.62
N ASP A 505 -10.19 39.46 25.25
CA ASP A 505 -10.47 40.75 25.89
C ASP A 505 -10.98 41.79 24.86
N SER A 506 -10.46 41.78 23.63
CA SER A 506 -10.95 42.65 22.55
C SER A 506 -12.38 42.28 22.13
N PHE A 507 -12.68 40.98 21.99
CA PHE A 507 -14.02 40.48 21.68
C PHE A 507 -15.02 40.90 22.78
N LEU A 508 -14.68 40.64 24.05
CA LEU A 508 -15.51 40.97 25.21
C LEU A 508 -15.71 42.49 25.37
N ALA A 509 -14.67 43.30 25.14
CA ALA A 509 -14.77 44.76 25.15
C ALA A 509 -15.73 45.31 24.07
N ARG A 510 -15.95 44.55 22.98
CA ARG A 510 -16.94 44.85 21.93
C ARG A 510 -18.31 44.17 22.17
N GLY A 511 -18.45 43.38 23.23
CA GLY A 511 -19.67 42.64 23.55
C GLY A 511 -19.87 41.34 22.76
N VAL A 512 -18.80 40.76 22.21
CA VAL A 512 -18.79 39.46 21.53
C VAL A 512 -18.32 38.38 22.52
N ASP A 513 -19.09 37.30 22.62
CA ASP A 513 -18.79 36.12 23.43
C ASP A 513 -18.22 35.01 22.53
N THR A 514 -17.16 34.34 22.95
CA THR A 514 -16.55 33.18 22.25
C THR A 514 -17.21 31.85 22.62
N THR A 515 -18.06 31.82 23.64
CA THR A 515 -18.67 30.60 24.19
C THR A 515 -19.45 29.83 23.11
N GLY A 516 -18.92 28.68 22.71
CA GLY A 516 -19.53 27.80 21.70
C GLY A 516 -19.14 28.10 20.25
N LEU A 517 -18.35 29.15 19.98
CA LEU A 517 -17.75 29.43 18.66
C LEU A 517 -16.24 29.27 18.63
N GLY A 518 -15.55 29.38 19.77
CA GLY A 518 -14.09 29.44 19.80
C GLY A 518 -13.53 30.79 19.36
N ILE A 519 -12.20 30.90 19.30
CA ILE A 519 -11.52 32.10 18.81
C ILE A 519 -11.57 32.11 17.27
N ASP A 520 -11.26 30.99 16.65
CA ASP A 520 -11.32 30.74 15.21
C ASP A 520 -12.72 31.00 14.62
N GLY A 521 -13.80 30.56 15.27
CA GLY A 521 -15.17 30.83 14.81
C GLY A 521 -15.56 32.31 14.88
N VAL A 522 -15.09 33.06 15.89
CA VAL A 522 -15.28 34.52 15.98
C VAL A 522 -14.44 35.26 14.94
N LEU A 523 -13.20 34.82 14.70
CA LEU A 523 -12.33 35.33 13.63
C LEU A 523 -12.89 35.01 12.24
N GLY A 524 -13.63 33.91 12.08
CA GLY A 524 -14.26 33.52 10.83
C GLY A 524 -15.41 34.41 10.37
N ASP A 525 -16.11 35.08 11.30
CA ASP A 525 -17.24 35.96 11.00
C ASP A 525 -16.82 37.44 11.00
N THR A 526 -16.97 38.11 9.86
CA THR A 526 -16.62 39.54 9.69
C THR A 526 -17.58 40.52 10.37
N THR A 527 -18.70 40.05 10.90
CA THR A 527 -19.61 40.81 11.77
C THR A 527 -19.24 40.70 13.24
N LEU A 528 -18.54 39.62 13.64
CA LEU A 528 -18.05 39.40 15.00
C LEU A 528 -16.60 39.87 15.19
N SER A 529 -15.76 39.80 14.17
CA SER A 529 -14.35 40.22 14.20
C SER A 529 -14.03 41.44 13.32
N THR A 530 -13.06 42.22 13.76
CA THR A 530 -12.40 43.28 13.00
C THR A 530 -11.24 42.72 12.18
N TYR A 531 -10.84 43.47 11.14
CA TYR A 531 -9.69 43.11 10.29
C TYR A 531 -8.41 42.87 11.13
N LYS A 532 -8.15 43.73 12.13
CA LYS A 532 -6.94 43.65 12.97
C LYS A 532 -6.90 42.44 13.89
N GLU A 533 -8.06 42.00 14.39
CA GLU A 533 -8.16 40.76 15.16
C GLU A 533 -7.87 39.55 14.26
N ARG A 534 -8.30 39.57 12.98
CA ARG A 534 -7.99 38.51 12.02
C ARG A 534 -6.52 38.50 11.57
N GLU A 535 -5.89 39.65 11.41
CA GLU A 535 -4.45 39.74 11.08
C GLU A 535 -3.57 39.02 12.10
N ALA A 536 -3.76 39.28 13.39
CA ALA A 536 -3.01 38.62 14.46
C ALA A 536 -3.54 37.21 14.78
N GLY A 537 -4.87 37.04 14.75
CA GLY A 537 -5.54 35.77 15.03
C GLY A 537 -5.27 34.68 13.99
N TYR A 538 -4.97 35.03 12.73
CA TYR A 538 -4.55 34.04 11.74
C TYR A 538 -3.26 33.32 12.17
N ASN A 539 -2.28 34.05 12.71
CA ASN A 539 -1.02 33.46 13.15
C ASN A 539 -1.20 32.59 14.40
N TRP A 540 -2.13 32.96 15.28
CA TRP A 540 -2.54 32.12 16.41
C TRP A 540 -3.15 30.79 15.92
N VAL A 541 -4.11 30.84 14.98
CA VAL A 541 -4.69 29.61 14.39
C VAL A 541 -3.67 28.82 13.57
N PHE A 542 -2.72 29.47 12.91
CA PHE A 542 -1.65 28.79 12.16
C PHE A 542 -0.76 27.94 13.07
N ILE A 543 -0.40 28.44 14.26
CA ILE A 543 0.40 27.69 15.25
C ILE A 543 -0.47 26.64 15.97
N LEU A 544 -1.77 26.91 16.19
CA LEU A 544 -2.72 25.92 16.70
C LEU A 544 -2.90 24.73 15.75
N ASP A 545 -3.06 24.99 14.44
CA ASP A 545 -3.23 23.97 13.40
C ASP A 545 -1.92 23.19 13.15
N ASP A 546 -0.76 23.82 13.36
CA ASP A 546 0.56 23.16 13.28
C ASP A 546 0.75 22.08 14.35
N LYS A 547 0.25 22.32 15.57
CA LYS A 547 0.23 21.39 16.72
C LYS A 547 1.58 20.96 17.31
N SER A 548 2.73 21.36 16.74
CA SER A 548 4.04 21.02 17.32
C SER A 548 4.42 21.83 18.57
N LYS A 549 3.59 22.81 18.95
CA LYS A 549 3.94 23.89 19.90
C LYS A 549 5.29 24.54 19.56
N GLY A 550 5.50 24.82 18.27
CA GLY A 550 6.71 25.45 17.76
C GLY A 550 7.91 24.52 17.55
N ILE A 551 7.89 23.25 17.98
CA ILE A 551 9.01 22.31 17.74
C ILE A 551 9.37 22.20 16.25
N HIS A 552 8.43 22.34 15.32
CA HIS A 552 8.75 22.37 13.89
C HIS A 552 9.69 23.54 13.49
N ASN A 553 9.49 24.73 14.07
CA ASN A 553 10.38 25.87 13.84
C ASN A 553 10.31 26.88 15.01
N PRO A 554 11.12 26.72 16.07
CA PRO A 554 10.96 27.44 17.33
C PRO A 554 11.05 28.96 17.19
N ASP A 555 12.15 29.46 16.60
CA ASP A 555 12.36 30.90 16.39
C ASP A 555 11.21 31.52 15.56
N TYR A 556 10.73 30.84 14.52
CA TYR A 556 9.65 31.34 13.67
C TYR A 556 8.30 31.39 14.39
N ALA A 557 7.96 30.37 15.19
CA ALA A 557 6.74 30.35 16.00
C ALA A 557 6.77 31.47 17.07
N ILE A 558 7.89 31.64 17.77
CA ILE A 558 8.10 32.71 18.76
C ILE A 558 7.99 34.09 18.10
N GLN A 559 8.71 34.31 16.99
CA GLN A 559 8.62 35.56 16.22
C GLN A 559 7.19 35.86 15.76
N LEU A 560 6.46 34.86 15.24
CA LEU A 560 5.08 35.03 14.77
C LEU A 560 4.16 35.49 15.91
N LEU A 561 4.25 34.89 17.10
CA LEU A 561 3.43 35.27 18.25
C LEU A 561 3.84 36.64 18.80
N GLN A 562 5.13 36.89 18.98
CA GLN A 562 5.63 38.18 19.50
C GLN A 562 5.29 39.34 18.56
N GLN A 563 5.46 39.19 17.23
CA GLN A 563 5.05 40.21 16.26
C GLN A 563 3.52 40.35 16.18
N SER A 564 2.75 39.26 16.25
CA SER A 564 1.28 39.33 16.25
C SER A 564 0.72 40.02 17.49
N TYR A 565 1.28 39.73 18.68
CA TYR A 565 0.95 40.42 19.93
C TYR A 565 1.31 41.90 19.85
N GLN A 566 2.54 42.23 19.42
CA GLN A 566 2.99 43.61 19.31
C GLN A 566 2.17 44.42 18.30
N TYR A 567 1.85 43.82 17.15
CA TYR A 567 0.95 44.40 16.17
C TYR A 567 -0.42 44.67 16.78
N PHE A 568 -1.00 43.67 17.44
CA PHE A 568 -2.38 43.70 17.92
C PHE A 568 -2.58 44.67 19.09
N THR A 569 -1.83 44.51 20.18
CA THR A 569 -1.95 45.36 21.38
C THR A 569 -1.30 46.73 21.20
N GLY A 570 -0.32 46.85 20.30
CA GLY A 570 0.52 48.02 20.14
C GLY A 570 1.66 48.13 21.16
N GLN A 571 1.92 47.09 21.96
CA GLN A 571 3.04 46.98 22.91
C GLN A 571 3.74 45.63 22.73
N PRO A 572 5.07 45.53 22.89
CA PRO A 572 5.74 44.22 22.90
C PRO A 572 5.22 43.35 24.04
N VAL A 573 5.46 42.04 23.96
CA VAL A 573 5.20 41.11 25.06
C VAL A 573 5.92 41.63 26.33
N PRO A 574 5.23 41.78 27.47
CA PRO A 574 5.84 42.35 28.68
C PRO A 574 6.98 41.48 29.20
N ASN A 575 8.08 42.08 29.65
CA ASN A 575 9.29 41.45 30.20
C ASN A 575 10.11 40.55 29.25
N ALA A 576 9.46 39.83 28.33
CA ALA A 576 10.05 38.84 27.44
C ALA A 576 11.32 39.30 26.69
N ALA A 577 12.25 38.36 26.54
CA ALA A 577 13.27 38.38 25.51
C ALA A 577 12.64 38.35 24.11
N ILE A 578 13.28 38.98 23.13
CA ILE A 578 12.71 39.15 21.79
C ILE A 578 13.64 38.52 20.76
N VAL A 579 13.14 37.54 19.99
CA VAL A 579 13.83 37.00 18.82
C VAL A 579 13.75 38.05 17.70
N ARG A 580 14.90 38.65 17.33
CA ARG A 580 14.97 39.78 16.39
C ARG A 580 15.57 39.45 15.03
N GLU A 581 16.46 38.48 15.03
CA GLU A 581 17.11 37.85 13.88
C GLU A 581 17.17 36.35 14.20
N GLU A 582 17.45 35.52 13.21
CA GLU A 582 17.55 34.06 13.36
C GLU A 582 18.70 33.69 14.32
N ASN A 583 18.39 33.08 15.47
CA ASN A 583 19.38 32.58 16.41
C ASN A 583 19.92 31.21 15.96
N ALA A 584 20.44 31.14 14.72
CA ALA A 584 21.02 29.94 14.11
C ALA A 584 22.36 29.52 14.77
N VAL A 585 22.32 29.23 16.07
CA VAL A 585 23.29 28.39 16.77
C VAL A 585 22.99 26.94 16.39
N VAL A 586 23.21 26.62 15.11
CA VAL A 586 23.55 25.24 14.71
C VAL A 586 24.92 24.97 15.32
N GLY A 587 24.91 24.58 16.60
CA GLY A 587 26.08 24.09 17.29
C GLY A 587 26.60 22.88 16.52
N ASN A 588 27.88 22.89 16.16
CA ASN A 588 28.51 21.71 15.59
C ASN A 588 28.60 20.66 16.70
N PHE A 589 27.73 19.65 16.63
CA PHE A 589 27.82 18.39 17.37
C PHE A 589 28.60 17.37 16.53
#